data_AF-A0A074ZET8-F1
#
_entry.id   AF-A0A074ZET8-F1
#
_cell.length_a   1.000
_cell.length_b   1.000
_cell.length_c   1.000
_cell.angle_alpha   90.00
_cell.angle_beta   90.00
_cell.angle_gamma   90.00
#
_symmetry.space_group_name_H-M   'P 1'
#
loop_
_entity.id
_entity.type
_entity.pdbx_description
1 polymer ?
#
loop_
_entity_poly.entity_id
_entity_poly.type
_entity_poly.pdbx_seq_one_letter_code
_entity_poly.pdbx_strand_id
1 'polypeptide(L)'
;MDTGLELFKMVRETSNAFCADCGDPGPLWASWNLGVFLCVRCAAVHRKIGTHVSKVKSLQLDSWTPAQVHMSLSNNTQSRKIYEATLPDSFIRPQSDAGLEAFIRAKYEQRKFVRKSVEDKQPPDLPITCPSVNNETHHNGDLIDLNSLLNEPTHPNPATTSTSEFSSSIMALYKQSVPGESLF
;
A
#
# COMPACT_ATOMS: atom_id res chain seq x y z
N MET A 1 -7.62 -0.73 21.86
CA MET A 1 -7.79 -1.88 20.93
C MET A 1 -6.40 -2.30 20.51
N ASP A 2 -6.07 -3.58 20.66
CA ASP A 2 -4.78 -4.12 20.23
C ASP A 2 -4.80 -4.32 18.70
N THR A 3 -4.20 -3.36 18.00
CA THR A 3 -4.13 -3.34 16.53
C THR A 3 -3.33 -4.52 15.97
N GLY A 4 -2.43 -5.11 16.74
CA GLY A 4 -1.62 -6.25 16.31
C GLY A 4 -2.48 -7.48 16.06
N LEU A 5 -3.36 -7.82 16.99
CA LEU A 5 -4.26 -8.97 16.87
C LEU A 5 -5.20 -8.86 15.67
N GLU A 6 -5.64 -7.64 15.34
CA GLU A 6 -6.55 -7.37 14.22
C GLU A 6 -5.85 -7.54 12.86
N LEU A 7 -4.62 -7.05 12.71
CA LEU A 7 -3.78 -7.29 11.54
C LEU A 7 -3.56 -8.79 11.28
N PHE A 8 -3.28 -9.56 12.33
CA PHE A 8 -3.11 -11.00 12.21
C PHE A 8 -4.40 -11.75 11.85
N LYS A 9 -5.59 -11.22 12.15
CA LYS A 9 -6.85 -11.80 11.68
C LYS A 9 -7.02 -11.57 10.18
N MET A 10 -6.67 -10.38 9.68
CA MET A 10 -6.80 -10.06 8.25
C MET A 10 -5.89 -10.90 7.34
N VAL A 11 -4.66 -11.20 7.78
CA VAL A 11 -3.73 -12.08 7.02
C VAL A 11 -4.29 -13.50 6.87
N ARG A 12 -5.19 -13.94 7.77
CA ARG A 12 -5.83 -15.26 7.70
C ARG A 12 -6.96 -15.34 6.67
N GLU A 13 -7.40 -14.20 6.11
CA GLU A 13 -8.35 -14.25 4.99
C GLU A 13 -7.67 -14.83 3.75
N THR A 14 -8.36 -15.75 3.07
CA THR A 14 -7.82 -16.48 1.92
C THR A 14 -7.32 -15.55 0.81
N SER A 15 -7.97 -14.39 0.60
CA SER A 15 -7.52 -13.42 -0.39
C SER A 15 -6.23 -12.69 -0.01
N ASN A 16 -5.95 -12.58 1.30
CA ASN A 16 -4.79 -11.86 1.83
C ASN A 16 -3.60 -12.79 2.07
N ALA A 17 -3.78 -14.11 1.94
CA ALA A 17 -2.72 -15.10 2.05
C ALA A 17 -1.67 -15.01 0.91
N PHE A 18 -1.99 -14.30 -0.17
CA PHE A 18 -1.12 -14.11 -1.32
C PHE A 18 -0.86 -12.63 -1.58
N CYS A 19 0.34 -12.33 -2.05
CA CYS A 19 0.73 -11.00 -2.48
C CYS A 19 -0.19 -10.51 -3.60
N ALA A 20 -0.71 -9.29 -3.45
CA ALA A 20 -1.64 -8.69 -4.40
C ALA A 20 -1.08 -8.50 -5.82
N ASP A 21 0.24 -8.50 -5.99
CA ASP A 21 0.88 -8.16 -7.27
C ASP A 21 1.55 -9.35 -7.95
N CYS A 22 2.45 -10.06 -7.26
CA CYS A 22 3.14 -11.23 -7.82
C CYS A 22 2.45 -12.57 -7.54
N GLY A 23 1.56 -12.63 -6.53
CA GLY A 23 0.91 -13.86 -6.11
C GLY A 23 1.70 -14.72 -5.11
N ASP A 24 2.91 -14.31 -4.70
CA ASP A 24 3.70 -15.06 -3.71
C ASP A 24 2.95 -15.20 -2.37
N PRO A 25 3.01 -16.36 -1.70
CA PRO A 25 2.31 -16.57 -0.44
C PRO A 25 2.95 -15.81 0.73
N GLY A 26 2.17 -15.64 1.81
CA GLY A 26 2.64 -15.10 3.09
C GLY A 26 3.11 -13.64 3.05
N PRO A 27 2.31 -12.69 2.52
CA PRO A 27 2.68 -11.28 2.56
C PRO A 27 2.75 -10.75 4.00
N LEU A 28 3.88 -10.11 4.34
CA LEU A 28 4.15 -9.51 5.66
C LEU A 28 4.19 -7.98 5.63
N TRP A 29 3.84 -7.39 4.49
CA TRP A 29 3.76 -5.96 4.28
C TRP A 29 2.37 -5.60 3.76
N ALA A 30 1.97 -4.35 3.93
CA ALA A 30 0.74 -3.84 3.35
C ALA A 30 0.89 -2.39 2.90
N SER A 31 0.19 -2.05 1.82
CA SER A 31 -0.11 -0.67 1.49
C SER A 31 -1.47 -0.30 2.07
N TRP A 32 -1.49 0.45 3.16
CA TRP A 32 -2.70 0.67 3.94
C TRP A 32 -3.67 1.65 3.30
N ASN A 33 -3.20 2.54 2.42
CA ASN A 33 -4.07 3.43 1.67
C ASN A 33 -4.68 2.75 0.42
N LEU A 34 -4.03 1.70 -0.09
CA LEU A 34 -4.52 0.93 -1.24
C LEU A 34 -5.31 -0.31 -0.84
N GLY A 35 -5.19 -0.76 0.42
CA GLY A 35 -5.83 -1.99 0.88
C GLY A 35 -5.26 -3.23 0.21
N VAL A 36 -3.92 -3.36 0.20
CA VAL A 36 -3.26 -4.54 -0.39
C VAL A 36 -2.17 -5.10 0.51
N PHE A 37 -2.10 -6.43 0.55
CA PHE A 37 -1.06 -7.19 1.21
C PHE A 37 0.03 -7.57 0.21
N LEU A 38 1.29 -7.34 0.59
CA LEU A 38 2.46 -7.37 -0.28
C LEU A 38 3.57 -8.26 0.30
N CYS A 39 4.26 -8.98 -0.59
CA CYS A 39 5.56 -9.55 -0.25
C CYS A 39 6.63 -8.44 -0.16
N VAL A 40 7.79 -8.75 0.40
CA VAL A 40 8.89 -7.78 0.57
C VAL A 40 9.36 -7.17 -0.76
N ARG A 41 9.37 -7.96 -1.85
CA ARG A 41 9.77 -7.49 -3.19
C ARG A 41 8.79 -6.43 -3.72
N CYS A 42 7.49 -6.73 -3.68
CA CYS A 42 6.45 -5.79 -4.13
C CYS A 42 6.41 -4.55 -3.23
N ALA A 43 6.59 -4.72 -1.91
CA ALA A 43 6.69 -3.60 -0.97
C ALA A 43 7.83 -2.64 -1.33
N ALA A 44 8.99 -3.15 -1.77
CA ALA A 44 10.10 -2.32 -2.23
C ALA A 44 9.73 -1.50 -3.48
N VAL A 45 9.04 -2.11 -4.45
CA VAL A 45 8.53 -1.39 -5.64
C VAL A 45 7.51 -0.32 -5.25
N HIS A 46 6.58 -0.65 -4.34
CA HIS A 46 5.59 0.29 -3.83
C HIS A 46 6.22 1.51 -3.11
N ARG A 47 7.44 1.38 -2.56
CA ARG A 47 8.19 2.53 -2.05
C ARG A 47 8.75 3.41 -3.18
N LYS A 48 9.19 2.81 -4.29
CA LYS A 48 9.72 3.53 -5.46
C LYS A 48 8.67 4.38 -6.19
N ILE A 49 7.40 3.96 -6.19
CA ILE A 49 6.30 4.74 -6.83
C ILE A 49 5.85 5.95 -5.97
N GLY A 50 6.33 6.06 -4.73
CA GLY A 50 6.12 7.23 -3.88
C GLY A 50 4.86 7.21 -3.02
N THR A 51 4.91 7.97 -1.92
CA THR A 51 3.88 8.01 -0.86
C THR A 51 2.57 8.68 -1.27
N HIS A 52 2.59 9.46 -2.36
CA HIS A 52 1.40 10.03 -2.98
C HIS A 52 0.53 8.95 -3.67
N VAL A 53 1.13 7.80 -4.03
CA VAL A 53 0.41 6.63 -4.57
C VAL A 53 0.23 5.55 -3.51
N SER A 54 1.31 5.15 -2.83
CA SER A 54 1.31 3.99 -1.93
C SER A 54 2.02 4.26 -0.62
N LYS A 55 1.37 3.92 0.50
CA LYS A 55 1.88 4.08 1.86
C LYS A 55 2.08 2.70 2.48
N VAL A 56 3.34 2.26 2.52
CA VAL A 56 3.72 0.89 2.89
C VAL A 56 4.13 0.80 4.35
N LYS A 57 3.65 -0.24 5.05
CA LYS A 57 4.05 -0.61 6.42
C LYS A 57 4.20 -2.12 6.55
N SER A 58 5.11 -2.56 7.42
CA SER A 58 5.26 -3.94 7.84
C SER A 58 4.11 -4.30 8.77
N LEU A 59 3.56 -5.50 8.62
CA LEU A 59 2.53 -6.00 9.54
C LEU A 59 3.11 -6.32 10.93
N GLN A 60 4.42 -6.52 11.04
CA GLN A 60 5.09 -6.95 12.27
C GLN A 60 6.04 -5.88 12.84
N LEU A 61 6.76 -5.15 11.98
CA LEU A 61 7.85 -4.28 12.41
C LEU A 61 7.43 -2.82 12.60
N ASP A 62 6.26 -2.42 12.09
CA ASP A 62 5.79 -1.04 12.16
C ASP A 62 4.64 -0.90 13.17
N SER A 63 4.55 0.24 13.85
CA SER A 63 3.40 0.57 14.69
C SER A 63 2.20 1.00 13.84
N TRP A 64 1.02 0.47 14.14
CA TRP A 64 -0.22 0.77 13.41
C TRP A 64 -1.22 1.53 14.27
N THR A 65 -1.89 2.50 13.66
CA THR A 65 -3.06 3.14 14.27
C THR A 65 -4.34 2.39 13.89
N PRO A 66 -5.40 2.42 14.72
CA PRO A 66 -6.68 1.77 14.38
C PRO A 66 -7.26 2.24 13.04
N ALA A 67 -7.12 3.52 12.69
CA ALA A 67 -7.56 4.04 11.40
C ALA A 67 -6.82 3.41 10.21
N GLN A 68 -5.51 3.18 10.35
CA GLN A 68 -4.72 2.50 9.30
C GLN A 68 -5.10 1.03 9.18
N VAL A 69 -5.35 0.35 10.31
CA VAL A 69 -5.85 -1.03 10.31
C VAL A 69 -7.20 -1.08 9.59
N HIS A 70 -8.11 -0.15 9.88
CA HIS A 70 -9.41 -0.08 9.23
C HIS A 70 -9.31 0.17 7.72
N MET A 71 -8.42 1.06 7.28
CA MET A 71 -8.19 1.29 5.85
C MET A 71 -7.58 0.06 5.15
N SER A 72 -6.78 -0.74 5.87
CA SER A 72 -6.29 -2.03 5.38
C SER A 72 -7.32 -3.17 5.41
N LEU A 73 -8.53 -2.96 5.97
CA LEU A 73 -9.64 -3.93 5.86
C LEU A 73 -10.18 -4.04 4.43
N SER A 74 -9.83 -3.09 3.55
CA SER A 74 -9.97 -3.33 2.12
C SER A 74 -9.01 -4.46 1.75
N ASN A 75 -9.56 -5.67 1.62
CA ASN A 75 -8.78 -6.86 1.32
C ASN A 75 -8.35 -6.89 -0.16
N ASN A 76 -7.42 -7.78 -0.48
CA ASN A 76 -6.94 -7.96 -1.85
C ASN A 76 -8.07 -8.22 -2.86
N THR A 77 -9.19 -8.80 -2.43
CA THR A 77 -10.38 -8.99 -3.27
C THR A 77 -10.98 -7.66 -3.72
N GLN A 78 -11.13 -6.70 -2.81
CA GLN A 78 -11.64 -5.37 -3.15
C GLN A 78 -10.65 -4.61 -4.04
N SER A 79 -9.36 -4.70 -3.75
CA SER A 79 -8.32 -4.12 -4.60
C SER A 79 -8.36 -4.67 -6.02
N ARG A 80 -8.52 -5.99 -6.21
CA ARG A 80 -8.67 -6.61 -7.53
C ARG A 80 -9.87 -6.05 -8.30
N LYS A 81 -11.02 -5.87 -7.64
CA LYS A 81 -12.22 -5.30 -8.26
C LYS A 81 -12.02 -3.87 -8.77
N ILE A 82 -11.11 -3.11 -8.14
CA ILE A 82 -10.82 -1.72 -8.51
C ILE A 82 -9.68 -1.67 -9.53
N TYR A 83 -8.50 -2.16 -9.15
CA TYR A 83 -7.24 -1.96 -9.86
C TYR A 83 -6.92 -3.03 -10.91
N GLU A 84 -7.69 -4.13 -10.96
CA GLU A 84 -7.55 -5.20 -11.95
C GLU A 84 -8.89 -5.44 -12.69
N ALA A 85 -9.80 -4.46 -12.68
CA ALA A 85 -11.18 -4.60 -13.18
C ALA A 85 -11.30 -4.94 -14.67
N THR A 86 -10.29 -4.57 -15.47
CA THR A 86 -10.17 -4.87 -16.90
C THR A 86 -8.95 -5.73 -17.22
N LEU A 87 -8.31 -6.32 -16.20
CA LEU A 87 -7.18 -7.22 -16.41
C LEU A 87 -7.71 -8.55 -16.96
N PRO A 88 -7.15 -9.10 -18.05
CA PRO A 88 -7.62 -10.37 -18.60
C PRO A 88 -7.44 -11.53 -17.61
N ASP A 89 -8.39 -12.46 -17.56
CA ASP A 89 -8.28 -13.66 -16.69
C ASP A 89 -7.08 -14.54 -17.06
N SER A 90 -6.62 -14.48 -18.32
CA SER A 90 -5.43 -15.18 -18.80
C SER A 90 -4.11 -14.48 -18.46
N PHE A 91 -4.15 -13.36 -17.74
CA PHE A 91 -2.95 -12.60 -17.40
C PHE A 91 -2.07 -13.38 -16.41
N ILE A 92 -0.80 -13.54 -16.77
CA ILE A 92 0.20 -14.15 -15.91
C ILE A 92 0.97 -13.06 -15.15
N ARG A 93 0.96 -13.14 -13.83
CA ARG A 93 1.67 -12.19 -12.96
C ARG A 93 3.18 -12.27 -13.21
N PRO A 94 3.86 -11.15 -13.47
CA PRO A 94 5.29 -11.14 -13.74
C PRO A 94 6.09 -11.54 -12.50
N GLN A 95 7.16 -12.32 -12.73
CA GLN A 95 8.03 -12.81 -11.65
C GLN A 95 9.40 -12.11 -11.61
N SER A 96 9.84 -11.55 -12.74
CA SER A 96 11.07 -10.76 -12.82
C SER A 96 10.88 -9.38 -12.18
N ASP A 97 11.93 -8.82 -11.58
CA ASP A 97 11.86 -7.53 -10.90
C ASP A 97 11.43 -6.39 -11.84
N ALA A 98 11.95 -6.38 -13.08
CA ALA A 98 11.57 -5.38 -14.08
C ALA A 98 10.11 -5.51 -14.52
N GLY A 99 9.63 -6.74 -14.73
CA GLY A 99 8.22 -6.99 -15.08
C GLY A 99 7.28 -6.63 -13.94
N LEU A 100 7.67 -6.94 -12.71
CA LEU A 100 6.93 -6.61 -11.50
C LEU A 100 6.84 -5.09 -11.29
N GLU A 101 7.94 -4.37 -11.46
CA GLU A 101 7.95 -2.91 -11.39
C GLU A 101 7.03 -2.28 -12.45
N ALA A 102 7.11 -2.74 -13.70
CA ALA A 102 6.25 -2.27 -14.77
C ALA A 102 4.75 -2.53 -14.48
N PHE A 103 4.42 -3.72 -13.98
CA PHE A 103 3.04 -4.09 -13.65
C PHE A 103 2.48 -3.25 -12.48
N ILE A 104 3.24 -3.08 -11.40
CA ILE A 104 2.81 -2.29 -10.23
C ILE A 104 2.57 -0.83 -10.61
N ARG A 105 3.44 -0.22 -11.43
CA ARG A 105 3.22 1.14 -11.96
C ARG A 105 1.97 1.21 -12.84
N ALA A 106 1.80 0.29 -13.78
CA ALA A 106 0.60 0.23 -14.61
C ALA A 106 -0.69 0.10 -13.78
N LYS A 107 -0.64 -0.72 -12.73
CA LYS A 107 -1.78 -1.01 -11.85
C LYS A 107 -2.18 0.17 -10.96
N TYR A 108 -1.24 0.79 -10.25
CA TYR A 108 -1.58 1.78 -9.21
C TYR A 108 -1.26 3.23 -9.59
N GLU A 109 -0.16 3.48 -10.30
CA GLU A 109 0.25 4.83 -10.71
C GLU A 109 -0.56 5.28 -11.95
N GLN A 110 -0.64 4.41 -12.96
CA GLN A 110 -1.34 4.71 -14.23
C GLN A 110 -2.82 4.33 -14.21
N ARG A 111 -3.25 3.54 -13.22
CA ARG A 111 -4.63 3.01 -13.11
C ARG A 111 -5.13 2.33 -14.39
N LYS A 112 -4.23 1.67 -15.12
CA LYS A 112 -4.45 1.17 -16.49
C LYS A 112 -5.60 0.17 -16.59
N PHE A 113 -5.86 -0.59 -15.53
CA PHE A 113 -6.86 -1.66 -15.52
C PHE A 113 -8.12 -1.32 -14.73
N VAL A 114 -8.31 -0.06 -14.34
CA VAL A 114 -9.54 0.41 -13.70
C VAL A 114 -10.62 0.60 -14.78
N ARG A 115 -11.86 0.20 -14.51
CA ARG A 115 -12.99 0.54 -15.39
C ARG A 115 -13.17 2.05 -15.42
N LYS A 116 -13.03 2.66 -16.60
CA LYS A 116 -13.44 4.06 -16.81
C LYS A 116 -14.97 4.11 -16.77
N SER A 117 -15.55 4.93 -15.90
CA SER A 117 -16.97 5.26 -16.02
C SER A 117 -17.18 6.02 -17.34
N VAL A 118 -18.39 5.94 -17.90
CA VAL A 118 -18.74 6.51 -19.22
C VAL A 118 -18.80 8.06 -19.19
N GLU A 119 -18.27 8.70 -18.15
CA GLU A 119 -18.41 10.14 -17.87
C GLU A 119 -17.17 10.97 -18.25
N ASP A 120 -16.11 10.36 -18.79
CA ASP A 120 -14.97 11.09 -19.38
C ASP A 120 -15.24 11.58 -20.82
N LYS A 121 -16.41 12.19 -21.06
CA LYS A 121 -16.57 13.13 -22.17
C LYS A 121 -16.56 14.53 -21.60
N GLN A 122 -15.37 15.10 -21.43
CA GLN A 122 -15.19 16.54 -21.30
C GLN A 122 -15.96 17.22 -22.47
N PRO A 123 -16.97 18.08 -22.23
CA PRO A 123 -17.49 18.96 -23.26
C PRO A 123 -16.39 19.96 -23.69
N PRO A 124 -16.35 20.41 -24.95
CA PRO A 124 -15.30 21.30 -25.44
C PRO A 124 -15.24 22.59 -24.62
N ASP A 125 -14.02 22.99 -24.25
CA ASP A 125 -13.69 24.15 -23.43
C ASP A 125 -14.42 25.42 -23.90
N LEU A 126 -15.23 26.02 -23.03
CA LEU A 126 -15.66 27.41 -23.19
C LEU A 126 -14.66 28.33 -22.47
N PRO A 127 -14.23 29.45 -23.09
CA PRO A 127 -13.20 30.30 -22.53
C PRO A 127 -13.72 31.09 -21.32
N ILE A 128 -13.12 30.87 -20.16
CA ILE A 128 -13.34 31.69 -18.97
C ILE A 128 -12.47 32.95 -19.09
N THR A 129 -13.08 34.08 -19.43
CA THR A 129 -12.50 35.41 -19.17
C THR A 129 -12.65 35.72 -17.68
N CYS A 130 -11.55 35.67 -16.93
CA CYS A 130 -11.49 36.24 -15.58
C CYS A 130 -11.14 37.74 -15.67
N PRO A 131 -11.90 38.66 -15.05
CA PRO A 131 -11.47 40.04 -14.90
C PRO A 131 -10.37 40.15 -13.82
N SER A 132 -9.28 40.82 -14.17
CA SER A 132 -8.23 41.25 -13.23
C SER A 132 -8.81 42.24 -12.22
N VAL A 133 -8.69 41.94 -10.92
CA VAL A 133 -8.87 42.94 -9.87
C VAL A 133 -7.52 43.14 -9.18
N ASN A 134 -7.00 44.35 -9.31
CA ASN A 134 -5.73 44.77 -8.76
C ASN A 134 -5.89 45.20 -7.29
N ASN A 135 -4.97 44.73 -6.44
CA ASN A 135 -4.16 45.46 -5.46
C ASN A 135 -4.81 46.47 -4.47
N GLU A 136 -4.77 46.16 -3.17
CA GLU A 136 -3.84 46.72 -2.15
C GLU A 136 -4.48 46.73 -0.74
N THR A 137 -3.77 46.21 0.26
CA THR A 137 -3.53 46.90 1.55
C THR A 137 -2.36 46.26 2.29
N HIS A 138 -1.37 47.09 2.63
CA HIS A 138 -0.28 46.82 3.57
C HIS A 138 -0.77 46.73 5.03
N HIS A 139 -0.17 45.83 5.83
CA HIS A 139 0.36 46.20 7.16
C HIS A 139 1.37 45.18 7.70
N ASN A 140 2.38 45.73 8.41
CA ASN A 140 3.59 45.12 8.97
C ASN A 140 3.34 44.15 10.13
N GLY A 141 4.26 43.19 10.33
CA GLY A 141 4.58 42.66 11.66
C GLY A 141 4.99 41.19 11.72
N ASP A 142 6.27 40.97 12.04
CA ASP A 142 6.87 39.81 12.73
C ASP A 142 7.18 38.52 11.95
N LEU A 143 8.47 38.40 11.59
CA LEU A 143 9.16 37.17 11.19
C LEU A 143 9.33 36.23 12.40
N ILE A 144 8.81 35.01 12.29
CA ILE A 144 9.15 33.89 13.18
C ILE A 144 10.01 32.89 12.41
N ASP A 145 11.23 32.69 12.91
CA ASP A 145 12.29 31.83 12.37
C ASP A 145 11.95 30.34 12.59
N LEU A 146 11.83 29.59 11.48
CA LEU A 146 11.45 28.17 11.42
C LEU A 146 12.61 27.19 11.70
N ASN A 147 13.78 27.67 12.14
CA ASN A 147 14.94 26.81 12.41
C ASN A 147 15.11 26.36 13.88
N SER A 148 14.13 26.60 14.77
CA SER A 148 14.28 26.30 16.20
C SER A 148 13.65 24.98 16.71
N LEU A 149 13.26 24.03 15.85
CA LEU A 149 12.67 22.74 16.29
C LEU A 149 13.50 21.49 15.97
N LEU A 150 14.77 21.64 15.62
CA LEU A 150 15.70 20.52 15.53
C LEU A 150 16.63 20.57 16.74
N ASN A 151 16.27 19.85 17.82
CA ASN A 151 17.18 19.08 18.67
C ASN A 151 16.44 18.30 19.80
N GLU A 152 16.49 16.95 19.67
CA GLU A 152 16.69 15.87 20.69
C GLU A 152 15.61 15.63 21.79
N PRO A 153 15.40 14.38 22.32
CA PRO A 153 16.43 13.40 22.66
C PRO A 153 16.21 11.91 22.31
N THR A 154 17.36 11.24 22.08
CA THR A 154 17.61 9.80 22.22
C THR A 154 17.08 9.19 23.54
N HIS A 155 16.58 7.93 23.52
CA HIS A 155 16.59 6.90 24.59
C HIS A 155 15.76 5.63 24.18
N PRO A 156 15.88 4.46 24.85
CA PRO A 156 16.68 3.29 24.46
C PRO A 156 15.85 2.09 23.96
N ASN A 157 16.53 1.13 23.33
CA ASN A 157 15.95 -0.08 22.74
C ASN A 157 15.90 -1.23 23.78
N PRO A 158 14.74 -1.90 24.04
CA PRO A 158 14.74 -3.11 24.85
C PRO A 158 14.65 -4.39 24.01
N ALA A 159 15.70 -5.20 24.15
CA ALA A 159 15.80 -6.66 24.12
C ALA A 159 14.87 -7.49 23.20
N THR A 160 15.51 -7.96 22.12
CA THR A 160 15.47 -9.29 21.52
C THR A 160 14.58 -10.35 22.19
N THR A 161 13.53 -10.78 21.48
CA THR A 161 12.98 -12.14 21.61
C THR A 161 12.97 -12.77 20.23
N SER A 162 13.44 -14.02 20.16
CA SER A 162 13.83 -14.78 18.97
C SER A 162 12.79 -14.76 17.84
N THR A 163 13.25 -14.33 16.66
CA THR A 163 12.50 -14.21 15.40
C THR A 163 12.28 -15.54 14.67
N SER A 164 12.88 -16.64 15.13
CA SER A 164 12.92 -17.91 14.39
C SER A 164 11.66 -18.78 14.53
N GLU A 165 10.97 -18.74 15.68
CA GLU A 165 9.83 -19.62 15.94
C GLU A 165 8.52 -19.13 15.28
N PHE A 166 8.41 -17.81 15.05
CA PHE A 166 7.21 -17.18 14.48
C PHE A 166 7.09 -17.36 12.96
N SER A 167 8.20 -17.35 12.23
CA SER A 167 8.24 -17.57 10.78
C SER A 167 7.75 -18.99 10.41
N SER A 168 8.15 -19.98 11.21
CA SER A 168 7.78 -21.38 11.03
C SER A 168 6.28 -21.63 11.15
N SER A 169 5.59 -20.90 12.03
CA SER A 169 4.16 -21.07 12.29
C SER A 169 3.29 -20.58 11.13
N ILE A 170 3.66 -19.48 10.46
CA ILE A 170 2.94 -18.96 9.30
C ILE A 170 3.14 -19.87 8.08
N MET A 171 4.36 -20.38 7.88
CA MET A 171 4.64 -21.35 6.80
C MET A 171 3.97 -22.71 7.05
N ALA A 172 3.80 -23.12 8.32
CA ALA A 172 3.05 -24.33 8.66
C ALA A 172 1.55 -24.18 8.34
N LEU A 173 0.99 -22.98 8.53
CA LEU A 173 -0.41 -22.69 8.18
C LEU A 173 -0.60 -22.60 6.65
N TYR A 174 0.37 -22.08 5.89
CA TYR A 174 0.38 -22.16 4.42
C TYR A 174 0.23 -23.61 3.95
N LYS A 175 1.04 -24.54 4.49
CA LYS A 175 0.98 -25.98 4.15
C LYS A 175 -0.35 -26.64 4.47
N GLN A 176 -1.13 -26.11 5.41
CA GLN A 176 -2.46 -26.62 5.75
C GLN A 176 -3.56 -26.09 4.81
N SER A 177 -3.31 -24.96 4.13
CA SER A 177 -4.27 -24.31 3.24
C SER A 177 -4.15 -24.70 1.77
N VAL A 178 -3.05 -25.36 1.37
CA VAL A 178 -2.77 -25.76 -0.02
C VAL A 178 -2.78 -27.29 -0.13
N PRO A 179 -3.84 -27.91 -0.68
CA PRO A 179 -3.82 -29.36 -0.92
C PRO A 179 -2.94 -29.67 -2.15
N GLY A 180 -1.77 -30.29 -1.92
CA GLY A 180 -1.12 -31.12 -2.95
C GLY A 180 0.30 -30.78 -3.45
N GLU A 181 1.16 -30.06 -2.74
CA GLU A 181 2.58 -29.93 -3.16
C GLU A 181 3.50 -30.88 -2.37
N SER A 182 3.95 -31.93 -3.07
CA SER A 182 5.07 -32.79 -2.69
C SER A 182 6.39 -32.05 -2.96
N LEU A 183 7.25 -32.00 -1.95
CA LEU A 183 8.58 -31.41 -1.99
C LEU A 183 9.47 -32.12 -3.02
N PHE A 184 10.09 -31.36 -3.93
CA PHE A 184 11.41 -31.63 -4.49
C PHE A 184 12.33 -30.44 -4.18
#